data_AF-K1T285-F1
#
_entry.id   AF-K1T285-F1
#
_cell.length_a   1.000
_cell.length_b   1.000
_cell.length_c   1.000
_cell.angle_alpha   90.00
_cell.angle_beta   90.00
_cell.angle_gamma   90.00
#
_symmetry.space_group_name_H-M   'P 1'
#
loop_
_entity.id
_entity.type
_entity.pdbx_description
1 polymer ?
#
loop_
_entity_poly.entity_id
_entity_poly.type
_entity_poly.pdbx_seq_one_letter_code
_entity_poly.pdbx_strand_id
1 'polypeptide(L)'
;MEGYLVDREKEKCYGCEACVQICPKDALVMKEDDEGFRYPLLDKERCIECNLCRQVCPYENMPKRYSSNKYTFGGYIKDEQIKFESTSGGAFSAIVDTFCDENYVIFGAESKGLLVWHSYITDKKDLAKFRKSKYSQSKMGNSYQQAKDFLNSGKKVLFSGT
;
A
#
# COMPACT_ATOMS: atom_id res chain seq x y z
N MET A 1 23.68 -8.63 7.72
CA MET A 1 22.27 -8.26 7.95
C MET A 1 22.06 -6.93 7.26
N GLU A 2 21.02 -6.80 6.45
CA GLU A 2 20.78 -5.61 5.62
C GLU A 2 19.39 -5.05 5.94
N GLY A 3 19.21 -3.74 5.76
CA GLY A 3 17.92 -3.07 5.87
C GLY A 3 17.95 -1.88 6.82
N TYR A 4 17.05 -0.91 6.59
CA TYR A 4 17.05 0.38 7.27
C TYR A 4 17.06 0.29 8.81
N LEU A 5 16.43 -0.72 9.42
CA LEU A 5 16.43 -0.88 10.88
C LEU A 5 17.80 -1.28 11.47
N VAL A 6 18.75 -1.69 10.63
CA VAL A 6 20.10 -2.11 10.99
C VAL A 6 21.12 -1.03 10.70
N ASP A 7 21.15 -0.53 9.46
CA ASP A 7 22.20 0.36 8.94
C ASP A 7 21.77 1.82 8.82
N ARG A 8 20.46 2.11 8.92
CA ARG A 8 19.87 3.45 8.77
C ARG A 8 20.10 4.09 7.39
N GLU A 9 20.44 3.31 6.37
CA GLU A 9 20.54 3.78 4.98
C GLU A 9 19.14 4.04 4.41
N LYS A 10 18.83 5.31 4.10
CA LYS A 10 17.48 5.77 3.74
C LYS A 10 16.92 5.06 2.49
N GLU A 11 17.78 4.79 1.51
CA GLU A 11 17.47 4.06 0.27
C GLU A 11 16.97 2.62 0.50
N LYS A 12 17.18 2.07 1.71
CA LYS A 12 16.72 0.74 2.11
C LYS A 12 15.32 0.73 2.75
N CYS A 13 14.60 1.86 2.70
CA CYS A 13 13.25 2.00 3.25
C CYS A 13 12.29 2.61 2.24
N TYR A 14 11.15 1.95 2.00
CA TYR A 14 10.08 2.50 1.17
C TYR A 14 9.05 3.31 1.97
N GLY A 15 9.15 3.31 3.30
CA GLY A 15 8.21 3.98 4.20
C GLY A 15 6.77 3.45 4.13
N CYS A 16 6.58 2.20 3.69
CA CYS A 16 5.27 1.56 3.51
C CYS A 16 4.52 1.25 4.82
N GLU A 17 5.14 1.42 6.00
CA GLU A 17 4.56 1.17 7.32
C GLU A 17 4.24 -0.30 7.66
N ALA A 18 4.59 -1.26 6.79
CA ALA A 18 4.36 -2.69 7.05
C ALA A 18 5.04 -3.18 8.34
N CYS A 19 6.26 -2.71 8.60
CA CYS A 19 7.01 -3.04 9.81
C CYS A 19 6.35 -2.54 11.10
N VAL A 20 5.69 -1.39 11.05
CA VAL A 20 4.94 -0.81 12.18
C VAL A 20 3.68 -1.62 12.44
N GLN A 21 2.89 -1.90 11.40
CA GLN A 21 1.62 -2.62 11.54
C GLN A 21 1.77 -4.09 11.93
N ILE A 22 2.88 -4.76 11.56
CA ILE A 22 3.12 -6.15 11.97
C ILE A 22 3.66 -6.29 13.40
N CYS A 23 4.10 -5.18 14.03
CA CYS A 23 4.78 -5.24 15.31
C CYS A 23 3.78 -5.54 16.45
N PRO A 24 3.88 -6.68 17.16
CA PRO A 24 2.91 -7.05 18.19
C PRO A 24 3.08 -6.28 19.52
N LYS A 25 4.05 -5.37 19.61
CA LYS A 25 4.40 -4.61 20.81
C LYS A 25 4.37 -3.09 20.60
N ASP A 26 3.96 -2.64 19.41
CA ASP A 26 4.00 -1.24 19.00
C ASP A 26 5.37 -0.60 19.26
N ALA A 27 6.44 -1.38 19.05
CA ALA A 27 7.82 -0.96 19.28
C ALA A 27 8.37 -0.09 18.13
N LEU A 28 7.59 0.13 17.07
CA LEU A 28 8.00 0.91 15.90
C LEU A 28 7.01 2.05 15.68
N VAL A 29 7.53 3.25 15.43
CA VAL A 29 6.72 4.42 15.05
C VAL A 29 7.31 5.10 13.83
N MET A 30 6.46 5.62 12.94
CA MET A 30 6.94 6.39 11.79
C MET A 30 7.31 7.82 12.23
N LYS A 31 8.48 8.29 11.80
CA LYS A 31 8.96 9.66 12.01
C LYS A 31 9.35 10.28 10.68
N GLU A 32 8.91 11.52 10.47
CA GLU A 32 9.31 12.34 9.32
C GLU A 32 10.76 12.79 9.53
N ASP A 33 11.54 12.79 8.45
CA ASP A 33 12.81 13.50 8.38
C ASP A 33 12.61 14.95 7.89
N ASP A 34 13.70 15.69 7.72
CA ASP A 34 13.67 17.10 7.29
C ASP A 34 13.11 17.29 5.87
N GLU A 35 13.04 16.21 5.07
CA GLU A 35 12.49 16.20 3.71
C GLU A 35 11.02 15.72 3.70
N GLY A 36 10.44 15.39 4.86
CA GLY A 36 9.07 14.90 5.01
C GLY A 36 8.90 13.41 4.71
N PHE A 37 9.98 12.66 4.46
CA PHE A 37 9.93 11.21 4.27
C PHE A 37 9.83 10.51 5.61
N ARG A 38 8.96 9.50 5.69
CA ARG A 38 8.72 8.78 6.93
C ARG A 38 9.52 7.49 7.03
N TYR A 39 10.21 7.34 8.15
CA TYR A 39 11.02 6.17 8.47
C TYR A 39 10.65 5.57 9.82
N PRO A 40 10.78 4.24 9.99
CA PRO A 40 10.46 3.58 11.25
C PRO A 40 11.56 3.79 12.31
N LEU A 41 11.17 4.29 13.48
CA LEU A 41 12.02 4.38 14.66
C LEU A 41 11.68 3.24 15.63
N LEU A 42 12.68 2.43 15.96
CA LEU A 42 12.57 1.30 16.89
C LEU A 42 12.81 1.76 18.33
N ASP A 43 11.85 1.48 19.20
CA ASP A 43 11.98 1.48 20.64
C ASP A 43 12.51 0.11 21.09
N LYS A 44 13.76 0.09 21.57
CA LYS A 44 14.43 -1.14 22.00
C LYS A 44 13.84 -1.72 23.27
N GLU A 45 13.31 -0.89 24.17
CA GLU A 45 12.74 -1.34 25.45
C GLU A 45 11.44 -2.11 25.25
N ARG A 46 10.69 -1.80 24.18
CA ARG A 46 9.44 -2.48 23.83
C ARG A 46 9.66 -3.65 22.86
N CYS A 47 10.83 -3.72 22.23
CA CYS A 47 11.14 -4.74 21.25
C CYS A 47 11.38 -6.10 21.91
N ILE A 48 10.67 -7.13 21.45
CA ILE A 48 10.84 -8.52 21.90
C ILE A 48 11.65 -9.36 20.90
N GLU A 49 12.36 -8.72 19.97
CA GLU A 49 13.25 -9.35 18.99
C GLU A 49 12.62 -10.47 18.14
N CYS A 50 11.29 -10.41 17.92
CA CYS A 50 10.56 -11.44 17.17
C CYS A 50 10.84 -11.46 15.65
N ASN A 51 11.58 -10.48 15.11
CA ASN A 51 11.96 -10.33 13.70
C ASN A 51 10.81 -10.21 12.67
N LEU A 52 9.55 -10.11 13.10
CA LEU A 52 8.40 -9.96 12.18
C LEU A 52 8.49 -8.72 11.28
N CYS A 53 8.98 -7.60 11.81
CA CYS A 53 9.17 -6.36 11.05
C CYS A 53 10.15 -6.54 9.87
N ARG A 54 11.12 -7.44 10.01
CA ARG A 54 12.10 -7.78 8.98
C ARG A 54 11.51 -8.74 7.97
N GLN A 55 10.78 -9.76 8.43
CA GLN A 55 10.11 -10.73 7.54
C GLN A 55 9.07 -10.08 6.61
N VAL A 56 8.35 -9.06 7.08
CA VAL A 56 7.38 -8.34 6.24
C VAL A 56 8.04 -7.28 5.35
N CYS A 57 9.31 -6.93 5.59
CA CYS A 57 9.98 -5.86 4.87
C CYS A 57 10.24 -6.27 3.41
N PRO A 58 9.65 -5.59 2.41
CA PRO A 58 9.82 -5.94 1.01
C PRO A 58 11.22 -5.61 0.47
N TYR A 59 11.99 -4.75 1.14
CA TYR A 59 13.40 -4.51 0.80
C TYR A 59 14.25 -5.74 1.18
N GLU A 60 14.09 -6.24 2.42
CA GLU A 60 14.83 -7.42 2.89
C GLU A 60 14.33 -8.73 2.24
N ASN A 61 13.06 -8.78 1.82
CA ASN A 61 12.42 -9.95 1.24
C ASN A 61 11.85 -9.64 -0.14
N MET A 62 12.71 -9.12 -1.03
CA MET A 62 12.29 -8.72 -2.36
C MET A 62 11.60 -9.90 -3.10
N PRO A 63 10.37 -9.72 -3.61
CA PRO A 63 9.65 -10.80 -4.25
C PRO A 63 10.40 -11.27 -5.49
N LYS A 64 10.42 -12.59 -5.72
CA LYS A 64 11.02 -13.18 -6.91
C LYS A 64 10.33 -12.60 -8.15
N ARG A 65 11.09 -11.86 -8.95
CA ARG A 65 10.61 -11.36 -10.25
C ARG A 65 10.51 -12.56 -11.20
N TYR A 66 9.36 -12.73 -11.86
CA TYR A 66 9.14 -13.83 -12.81
C TYR A 66 10.21 -13.87 -13.91
N SER A 67 10.68 -15.09 -14.24
CA SER A 67 11.77 -15.36 -15.19
C SER A 67 11.31 -15.74 -16.62
N SER A 68 10.01 -15.92 -16.85
CA SER A 68 9.45 -16.36 -18.13
C SER A 68 9.06 -15.20 -19.06
N ASN A 69 8.71 -15.53 -20.30
CA ASN A 69 8.21 -14.60 -21.32
C ASN A 69 7.06 -13.74 -20.76
N LYS A 70 7.24 -12.43 -20.83
CA LYS A 70 6.24 -11.44 -20.41
C LYS A 70 5.46 -11.01 -21.63
N TYR A 71 4.14 -11.19 -21.58
CA TYR A 71 3.26 -10.51 -22.51
C TYR A 71 2.95 -9.12 -21.95
N THR A 72 3.11 -8.11 -22.79
CA THR A 72 2.75 -6.73 -22.47
C THR A 72 1.55 -6.35 -23.31
N PHE A 73 0.49 -5.88 -22.65
CA PHE A 73 -0.71 -5.40 -23.31
C PHE A 73 -0.87 -3.91 -23.02
N GLY A 74 -1.25 -3.16 -24.05
CA GLY A 74 -1.64 -1.77 -23.94
C GLY A 74 -3.15 -1.63 -24.18
N GLY A 75 -3.80 -0.76 -23.41
CA GLY A 75 -5.23 -0.52 -23.55
C GLY A 75 -5.71 0.64 -22.69
N TYR A 76 -6.92 1.09 -22.99
CA TYR A 76 -7.64 2.08 -22.19
C TYR A 76 -9.13 1.72 -22.11
N ILE A 77 -9.79 2.17 -21.06
CA ILE A 77 -11.23 1.99 -20.86
C ILE A 77 -12.01 2.81 -21.89
N LYS A 78 -13.10 2.24 -22.42
CA LYS A 78 -13.94 2.90 -23.45
C LYS A 78 -14.86 3.98 -22.89
N ASP A 79 -15.15 3.93 -21.60
CA ASP A 79 -15.93 4.97 -20.92
C ASP A 79 -15.08 6.26 -20.83
N GLU A 80 -15.46 7.27 -21.61
CA GLU A 80 -14.72 8.52 -21.71
C GLU A 80 -14.73 9.32 -20.41
N GLN A 81 -15.78 9.23 -19.59
CA GLN A 81 -15.82 9.90 -18.30
C GLN A 81 -14.81 9.26 -17.34
N ILE A 82 -14.82 7.93 -17.22
CA ILE A 82 -13.87 7.21 -16.35
C ILE A 82 -12.43 7.42 -16.83
N LYS A 83 -12.20 7.43 -18.14
CA LYS A 83 -10.89 7.73 -18.73
C LYS A 83 -10.43 9.14 -18.37
N PHE A 84 -11.29 10.15 -18.53
CA PHE A 84 -11.01 11.53 -18.16
C PHE A 84 -10.71 11.68 -16.66
N GLU A 85 -11.43 10.96 -15.80
CA GLU A 85 -11.22 10.94 -14.35
C GLU A 85 -10.02 10.08 -13.91
N SER A 86 -9.36 9.35 -14.82
CA SER A 86 -8.19 8.51 -14.53
C SER A 86 -6.87 9.22 -14.87
N THR A 87 -5.73 8.80 -14.29
CA THR A 87 -4.41 9.38 -14.64
C THR A 87 -4.00 9.04 -16.08
N SER A 88 -4.41 7.87 -16.56
CA SER A 88 -4.02 7.30 -17.84
C SER A 88 -5.21 6.50 -18.42
N GLY A 89 -4.99 5.31 -18.96
CA GLY A 89 -6.03 4.49 -19.60
C GLY A 89 -7.12 3.91 -18.69
N GLY A 90 -7.18 4.24 -17.40
CA GLY A 90 -8.23 3.74 -16.50
C GLY A 90 -8.09 2.27 -16.07
N ALA A 91 -6.88 1.71 -16.12
CA ALA A 91 -6.62 0.31 -15.75
C ALA A 91 -7.10 -0.05 -14.34
N PHE A 92 -6.92 0.84 -13.36
CA PHE A 92 -7.41 0.61 -11.99
C PHE A 92 -8.94 0.39 -11.97
N SER A 93 -9.71 1.28 -12.62
CA SER A 93 -11.16 1.15 -12.73
C SER A 93 -11.56 -0.15 -13.45
N ALA A 94 -10.87 -0.50 -14.55
CA ALA A 94 -11.14 -1.73 -15.27
C ALA A 94 -10.88 -3.00 -14.43
N ILE A 95 -9.82 -3.01 -13.61
CA ILE A 95 -9.54 -4.09 -12.66
C ILE A 95 -10.63 -4.17 -11.59
N VAL A 96 -11.04 -3.04 -11.03
CA VAL A 96 -12.15 -2.97 -10.05
C VAL A 96 -13.43 -3.55 -10.64
N ASP A 97 -13.78 -3.14 -11.86
CA ASP A 97 -15.01 -3.59 -12.50
C ASP A 97 -15.01 -5.10 -12.74
N THR A 98 -13.86 -5.68 -13.07
CA THR A 98 -13.70 -7.10 -13.35
C THR A 98 -13.57 -7.96 -12.08
N PHE A 99 -12.79 -7.52 -11.09
CA PHE A 99 -12.43 -8.32 -9.91
C PHE A 99 -13.42 -8.19 -8.76
N CYS A 100 -14.06 -7.03 -8.63
CA CYS A 100 -14.93 -6.69 -7.49
C CYS A 100 -16.41 -6.90 -7.86
N ASP A 101 -16.80 -8.13 -8.13
CA ASP A 101 -18.16 -8.54 -8.47
C ASP A 101 -19.07 -8.63 -7.22
N GLU A 102 -18.66 -9.45 -6.25
CA GLU A 102 -19.37 -9.74 -5.01
C GLU A 102 -18.38 -9.90 -3.84
N ASN A 103 -18.87 -9.65 -2.64
CA ASN A 103 -18.12 -9.80 -1.37
C ASN A 103 -16.68 -9.26 -1.41
N TYR A 104 -16.52 -8.01 -1.87
CA TYR A 104 -15.21 -7.39 -2.02
C TYR A 104 -14.98 -6.24 -1.02
N VAL A 105 -13.73 -5.79 -0.98
CA VAL A 105 -13.30 -4.51 -0.43
C VAL A 105 -12.17 -3.96 -1.29
N ILE A 106 -12.19 -2.66 -1.54
CA ILE A 106 -11.19 -1.98 -2.37
C ILE A 106 -10.44 -0.99 -1.49
N PHE A 107 -9.13 -1.12 -1.43
CA PHE A 107 -8.23 -0.15 -0.81
C PHE A 107 -7.61 0.75 -1.87
N GLY A 108 -7.46 2.02 -1.52
CA GLY A 108 -6.86 3.02 -2.40
C GLY A 108 -6.41 4.26 -1.65
N ALA A 109 -5.60 5.08 -2.32
CA ALA A 109 -5.12 6.35 -1.78
C ALA A 109 -6.13 7.49 -2.03
N GLU A 110 -6.51 8.17 -0.96
CA GLU A 110 -7.33 9.39 -0.93
C GLU A 110 -6.47 10.57 -0.47
N SER A 111 -6.89 11.80 -0.78
CA SER A 111 -6.13 12.99 -0.42
C SER A 111 -6.98 14.21 -0.11
N LYS A 112 -6.47 15.07 0.77
CA LYS A 112 -6.95 16.44 1.02
C LYS A 112 -5.76 17.38 0.99
N GLY A 113 -5.62 18.15 -0.09
CA GLY A 113 -4.39 18.92 -0.35
C GLY A 113 -3.20 17.98 -0.54
N LEU A 114 -2.09 18.24 0.16
CA LEU A 114 -0.88 17.41 0.12
C LEU A 114 -0.92 16.20 1.07
N LEU A 115 -1.95 16.11 1.92
CA LEU A 115 -2.12 14.97 2.81
C LEU A 115 -2.75 13.81 2.03
N VAL A 116 -2.05 12.67 2.00
CA VAL A 116 -2.47 11.44 1.32
C VAL A 116 -2.56 10.31 2.35
N TRP A 117 -3.61 9.50 2.28
CA TRP A 117 -3.79 8.34 3.14
C TRP A 117 -4.48 7.20 2.38
N HIS A 118 -4.20 5.95 2.77
CA HIS A 118 -4.95 4.81 2.29
C HIS A 118 -6.22 4.65 3.13
N SER A 119 -7.32 4.37 2.46
CA SER A 119 -8.58 3.96 3.07
C SER A 119 -9.17 2.82 2.25
N TYR A 120 -10.37 2.37 2.62
CA TYR A 120 -11.11 1.38 1.84
C TYR A 120 -12.54 1.81 1.57
N ILE A 121 -13.15 1.16 0.58
CA ILE A 121 -14.58 1.24 0.25
C ILE A 121 -15.15 -0.16 0.08
N THR A 122 -16.46 -0.27 0.30
CA THR A 122 -17.23 -1.51 0.06
C THR A 122 -18.32 -1.31 -1.00
N ASP A 123 -18.52 -0.07 -1.48
CA ASP A 123 -19.38 0.28 -2.61
C ASP A 123 -18.55 0.97 -3.69
N LYS A 124 -18.62 0.47 -4.93
CA LYS A 124 -17.96 1.06 -6.10
C LYS A 124 -18.39 2.50 -6.40
N LYS A 125 -19.53 2.96 -5.90
CA LYS A 125 -19.95 4.37 -6.04
C LYS A 125 -18.92 5.34 -5.47
N ASP A 126 -18.17 4.91 -4.45
CA ASP A 126 -17.14 5.72 -3.80
C ASP A 126 -15.76 5.61 -4.47
N LEU A 127 -15.63 4.86 -5.57
CA LEU A 127 -14.36 4.57 -6.24
C LEU A 127 -13.63 5.83 -6.72
N ALA A 128 -14.38 6.87 -7.07
CA ALA A 128 -13.84 8.11 -7.62
C ALA A 128 -12.75 8.74 -6.74
N LYS A 129 -12.85 8.62 -5.41
CA LYS A 129 -11.86 9.19 -4.48
C LYS A 129 -10.46 8.54 -4.58
N PHE A 130 -10.39 7.30 -5.09
CA PHE A 130 -9.13 6.58 -5.31
C PHE A 130 -8.54 6.80 -6.70
N ARG A 131 -9.29 7.39 -7.65
CA ARG A 131 -8.78 7.71 -8.99
C ARG A 131 -7.75 8.84 -8.91
N LYS A 132 -7.00 9.01 -10.00
CA LYS A 132 -5.84 9.92 -10.16
C LYS A 132 -4.66 9.58 -9.25
N SER A 133 -3.48 10.00 -9.69
CA SER A 133 -2.23 9.82 -8.95
C SER A 133 -2.11 10.87 -7.85
N LYS A 134 -1.63 10.44 -6.69
CA LYS A 134 -1.26 11.32 -5.58
C LYS A 134 0.25 11.21 -5.39
N TYR A 135 0.96 12.32 -5.58
CA TYR A 135 2.44 12.35 -5.60
C TYR A 135 3.06 12.70 -4.24
N SER A 136 2.38 12.33 -3.15
CA SER A 136 2.88 12.47 -1.79
C SER A 136 2.75 11.12 -1.09
N GLN A 137 3.68 10.82 -0.19
CA GLN A 137 3.73 9.52 0.49
C GLN A 137 2.43 9.30 1.27
N SER A 138 1.74 8.21 0.99
CA SER A 138 0.49 7.91 1.67
C SER A 138 0.71 7.41 3.09
N LYS A 139 -0.07 7.92 4.04
CA LYS A 139 -0.22 7.31 5.36
C LYS A 139 -0.97 5.99 5.24
N MET A 140 -0.39 4.89 5.67
CA MET A 140 -1.01 3.57 5.54
C MET A 140 -1.99 3.29 6.69
N GLY A 141 -1.72 3.83 7.88
CA GLY A 141 -2.59 3.70 9.04
C GLY A 141 -2.73 2.23 9.43
N ASN A 142 -3.97 1.71 9.43
CA ASN A 142 -4.25 0.30 9.74
C ASN A 142 -4.61 -0.51 8.48
N SER A 143 -4.33 0.00 7.28
CA SER A 143 -4.85 -0.58 6.05
C SER A 143 -4.39 -2.01 5.80
N TYR A 144 -3.17 -2.41 6.20
CA TYR A 144 -2.71 -3.79 6.04
C TYR A 144 -3.37 -4.73 7.05
N GLN A 145 -3.54 -4.29 8.29
CA GLN A 145 -4.28 -5.07 9.30
C GLN A 145 -5.75 -5.25 8.87
N GLN A 146 -6.40 -4.19 8.41
CA GLN A 146 -7.78 -4.25 7.88
C GLN A 146 -7.88 -5.15 6.66
N ALA A 147 -6.91 -5.08 5.72
CA ALA A 147 -6.88 -5.97 4.57
C ALA A 147 -6.78 -7.45 5.00
N LYS A 148 -5.92 -7.76 5.99
CA LYS A 148 -5.81 -9.10 6.57
C LYS A 148 -7.13 -9.54 7.22
N ASP A 149 -7.78 -8.67 7.98
CA ASP A 149 -9.04 -8.99 8.64
C ASP A 149 -10.16 -9.26 7.61
N PHE A 150 -10.22 -8.48 6.53
CA PHE A 150 -11.16 -8.72 5.45
C PHE A 150 -10.89 -10.04 4.70
N LEU A 151 -9.62 -10.35 4.40
CA LEU A 151 -9.25 -11.65 3.82
C LEU A 151 -9.69 -12.81 4.72
N ASN A 152 -9.44 -12.71 6.04
CA ASN A 152 -9.85 -13.73 7.01
C ASN A 152 -11.37 -13.87 7.14
N SER A 153 -12.11 -12.78 6.91
CA SER A 153 -13.59 -12.80 6.85
C SER A 153 -14.16 -13.37 5.54
N GLY A 154 -13.29 -13.76 4.59
CA GLY A 154 -13.68 -14.33 3.31
C GLY A 154 -13.95 -13.31 2.20
N LYS A 155 -13.60 -12.03 2.38
CA LYS A 155 -13.75 -11.01 1.33
C LYS A 155 -12.63 -11.09 0.29
N LYS A 156 -12.97 -10.78 -0.96
CA LYS A 156 -11.97 -10.45 -2.00
C LYS A 156 -11.38 -9.07 -1.67
N VAL A 157 -10.06 -8.97 -1.56
CA VAL A 157 -9.38 -7.69 -1.31
C VAL A 157 -8.65 -7.23 -2.57
N LEU A 158 -9.03 -6.07 -3.09
CA LEU A 158 -8.24 -5.35 -4.10
C LEU A 158 -7.48 -4.21 -3.42
N PHE A 159 -6.16 -4.33 -3.31
CA PHE A 159 -5.31 -3.29 -2.73
C PHE A 159 -4.58 -2.53 -3.84
N SER A 160 -4.84 -1.22 -3.96
CA SER A 160 -4.18 -0.37 -4.96
C SER A 160 -3.48 0.81 -4.29
N GLY A 161 -2.28 1.10 -4.76
CA GLY A 161 -1.45 2.19 -4.26
C GLY A 161 -0.11 1.69 -3.73
N THR A 162 0.79 2.65 -3.55
CA THR A 162 2.16 2.47 -3.04
C THR A 162 2.44 3.48 -1.95
#